data_AF-A0A927P6I1-F1
#
_entry.id   AF-A0A927P6I1-F1
#
_cell.length_a   1.000
_cell.length_b   1.000
_cell.length_c   1.000
_cell.angle_alpha   90.00
_cell.angle_beta   90.00
_cell.angle_gamma   90.00
#
_symmetry.space_group_name_H-M   'P 1'
#
loop_
_entity.id
_entity.type
_entity.pdbx_description
1 polymer ?
#
loop_
_entity_poly.entity_id
_entity_poly.type
_entity_poly.pdbx_seq_one_letter_code
_entity_poly.pdbx_strand_id
1 'polypeptide(L)'
;MKGGTLVKKRSRLAVMFVAILLMLSGCGRIGDKSGSVSIVYGVTSVAALLILCGYCCTVRKKDPWYLLLFSSVFVVNAGYMALALSGTLEEALLANRVSYLGSVCLPLSMLMIIVKACGFRSSKHFGGILAALGAAVFLIAASPGYLDIYYSDVQLVFVNGVAVLEKVYGPWHCVYLFYLLAYFAAMVAVIALAWFKKRMECLLRAAFIASAVFVNMGIWLLEQLVRIDFELLAVSYIISSLFLLALCLLDQERPAEAVPVVQAEPEPVPDKSQEPEIVPETEDNLPDQLSYFRSQLPFLTPTERIIYDRYLAGSSTKEIMAELNIKENTLKYHNKNIYGKLGVSSRKQLMILAAEIKDK
;
A
#
# COMPACT_ATOMS: atom_id res chain seq x y z
N MET A 1 16.53 -24.09 -13.75
CA MET A 1 15.30 -24.53 -13.05
C MET A 1 14.38 -23.42 -12.48
N LYS A 2 14.67 -22.11 -12.61
CA LYS A 2 13.78 -21.03 -12.09
C LYS A 2 12.64 -20.59 -13.03
N GLY A 3 12.72 -20.90 -14.33
CA GLY A 3 11.72 -20.48 -15.33
C GLY A 3 10.37 -21.22 -15.24
N GLY A 4 10.39 -22.53 -14.93
CA GLY A 4 9.16 -23.34 -14.87
C GLY A 4 8.21 -22.94 -13.74
N THR A 5 8.74 -22.46 -12.62
CA THR A 5 7.93 -22.02 -11.47
C THR A 5 7.22 -20.70 -11.74
N LEU A 6 7.83 -19.81 -12.54
CA LEU A 6 7.28 -18.49 -12.87
C LEU A 6 6.15 -18.59 -13.90
N VAL A 7 6.33 -19.44 -14.92
CA VAL A 7 5.30 -19.74 -15.93
C VAL A 7 4.08 -20.43 -15.29
N LYS A 8 4.30 -21.38 -14.37
CA LYS A 8 3.23 -22.05 -13.63
C LYS A 8 2.44 -21.09 -12.72
N LYS A 9 3.10 -20.04 -12.20
CA LYS A 9 2.46 -18.99 -11.37
C LYS A 9 1.65 -18.01 -12.21
N ARG A 10 2.14 -17.60 -13.39
CA ARG A 10 1.41 -16.78 -14.38
C ARG A 10 0.18 -17.51 -14.93
N SER A 11 0.31 -18.80 -15.25
CA SER A 11 -0.81 -19.65 -15.69
C SER A 11 -1.91 -19.76 -14.62
N ARG A 12 -1.57 -19.98 -13.35
CA ARG A 12 -2.56 -20.04 -12.25
C ARG A 12 -3.30 -18.72 -12.02
N LEU A 13 -2.60 -17.59 -12.14
CA LEU A 13 -3.20 -16.27 -11.97
C LEU A 13 -4.10 -15.90 -13.16
N ALA A 14 -3.68 -16.20 -14.38
CA ALA A 14 -4.49 -16.02 -15.58
C ALA A 14 -5.76 -16.88 -15.53
N VAL A 15 -5.66 -18.12 -15.06
CA VAL A 15 -6.81 -19.00 -14.84
C VAL A 15 -7.76 -18.44 -13.78
N MET A 16 -7.24 -17.88 -12.68
CA MET A 16 -8.06 -17.26 -11.65
C MET A 16 -8.75 -15.98 -12.16
N PHE A 17 -8.04 -15.15 -12.92
CA PHE A 17 -8.57 -13.91 -13.49
C PHE A 17 -9.64 -14.18 -14.56
N VAL A 18 -9.41 -15.16 -15.43
CA VAL A 18 -10.38 -15.64 -16.41
C VAL A 18 -11.58 -16.28 -15.73
N ALA A 19 -11.40 -17.07 -14.66
CA ALA A 19 -12.51 -17.64 -13.90
C ALA A 19 -13.38 -16.55 -13.24
N ILE A 20 -12.78 -15.50 -12.69
CA ILE A 20 -13.51 -14.38 -12.08
C ILE A 20 -14.23 -13.54 -13.15
N LEU A 21 -13.59 -13.28 -14.30
CA LEU A 21 -14.22 -12.59 -15.42
C LEU A 21 -15.37 -13.41 -16.01
N LEU A 22 -15.23 -14.73 -16.16
CA LEU A 22 -16.31 -15.61 -16.62
C LEU A 22 -17.49 -15.65 -15.63
N MET A 23 -17.23 -15.65 -14.32
CA MET A 23 -18.25 -15.54 -13.28
C MET A 23 -19.02 -14.20 -13.35
N LEU A 24 -18.31 -13.09 -13.60
CA LEU A 24 -18.93 -11.77 -13.76
C LEU A 24 -19.67 -11.61 -15.10
N SER A 25 -19.17 -12.23 -16.17
CA SER A 25 -19.78 -12.22 -17.51
C SER A 25 -21.10 -13.01 -17.55
N GLY A 26 -21.21 -14.05 -16.73
CA GLY A 26 -22.46 -14.81 -16.53
C GLY A 26 -23.60 -14.01 -15.88
N CYS A 27 -23.30 -12.85 -15.27
CA CYS A 27 -24.29 -12.00 -14.61
C CYS A 27 -25.03 -11.04 -15.55
N GLY A 28 -24.58 -10.85 -16.80
CA GLY A 28 -25.19 -9.92 -17.76
C GLY A 28 -26.60 -10.31 -18.26
N ARG A 29 -27.12 -11.49 -17.86
CA ARG A 29 -28.48 -11.98 -18.18
C ARG A 29 -29.42 -12.00 -16.97
N ILE A 30 -29.11 -11.24 -15.92
CA ILE A 30 -29.89 -11.19 -14.69
C ILE A 30 -30.91 -10.06 -14.80
N GLY A 31 -31.91 -10.30 -15.63
CA GLY A 31 -33.20 -9.63 -15.54
C GLY A 31 -34.21 -10.67 -15.09
N ASP A 32 -34.93 -10.36 -14.01
CA ASP A 32 -36.28 -10.88 -13.72
C ASP A 32 -36.48 -12.13 -12.84
N LYS A 33 -35.48 -12.66 -12.11
CA LYS A 33 -35.74 -13.74 -11.12
C LYS A 33 -35.03 -13.55 -9.78
N SER A 34 -35.79 -13.76 -8.71
CA SER A 34 -35.41 -13.73 -7.29
C SER A 34 -34.08 -14.43 -6.96
N GLY A 35 -33.82 -15.58 -7.59
CA GLY A 35 -32.58 -16.33 -7.39
C GLY A 35 -31.32 -15.58 -7.85
N SER A 36 -31.43 -14.59 -8.72
CA SER A 36 -30.26 -14.01 -9.35
C SER A 36 -29.49 -13.03 -8.46
N VAL A 37 -30.12 -12.31 -7.53
CA VAL A 37 -29.43 -11.34 -6.66
C VAL A 37 -28.63 -12.03 -5.55
N SER A 38 -29.21 -13.01 -4.85
CA SER A 38 -28.46 -13.80 -3.86
C SER A 38 -27.29 -14.58 -4.47
N ILE A 39 -27.44 -15.04 -5.72
CA ILE A 39 -26.33 -15.64 -6.48
C ILE A 39 -25.22 -14.61 -6.72
N VAL A 40 -25.54 -13.36 -7.08
CA VAL A 40 -24.53 -12.31 -7.26
C VAL A 40 -23.77 -12.03 -5.97
N TYR A 41 -24.44 -11.96 -4.82
CA TYR A 41 -23.77 -11.81 -3.53
C TYR A 41 -22.90 -13.01 -3.16
N GLY A 42 -23.34 -14.23 -3.48
CA GLY A 42 -22.52 -15.43 -3.34
C GLY A 42 -21.27 -15.41 -4.21
N VAL A 43 -21.42 -15.06 -5.49
CA VAL A 43 -20.31 -14.95 -6.46
C VAL A 43 -19.31 -13.89 -6.04
N THR A 44 -19.77 -12.69 -5.64
CA THR A 44 -18.90 -11.60 -5.19
C THR A 44 -18.18 -11.95 -3.88
N SER A 45 -18.84 -12.60 -2.92
CA SER A 45 -18.21 -13.09 -1.68
C SER A 45 -17.10 -14.11 -1.95
N VAL A 46 -17.37 -15.11 -2.81
CA VAL A 46 -16.36 -16.10 -3.22
C VAL A 46 -15.22 -15.43 -4.00
N ALA A 47 -15.51 -14.51 -4.91
CA ALA A 47 -14.51 -13.76 -5.64
C ALA A 47 -13.60 -12.94 -4.70
N ALA A 48 -14.18 -12.27 -3.69
CA ALA A 48 -13.41 -11.53 -2.68
C ALA A 48 -12.46 -12.45 -1.90
N LEU A 49 -12.94 -13.64 -1.50
CA LEU A 49 -12.11 -14.65 -0.83
C LEU A 49 -10.96 -15.13 -1.73
N LEU A 50 -11.24 -15.40 -3.01
CA LEU A 50 -10.23 -15.80 -3.98
C LEU A 50 -9.18 -14.71 -4.22
N ILE A 51 -9.58 -13.44 -4.24
CA ILE A 51 -8.65 -12.30 -4.36
C ILE A 51 -7.76 -12.21 -3.11
N LEU A 52 -8.33 -12.34 -1.90
CA LEU A 52 -7.56 -12.34 -0.65
C LEU A 52 -6.56 -13.50 -0.60
N CYS A 53 -7.00 -14.72 -0.90
CA CYS A 53 -6.14 -15.90 -1.02
C CYS A 53 -5.08 -15.70 -2.10
N GLY A 54 -5.47 -15.14 -3.24
CA GLY A 54 -4.60 -14.78 -4.36
C GLY A 54 -3.49 -13.84 -3.90
N TYR A 55 -3.82 -12.76 -3.20
CA TYR A 55 -2.84 -11.84 -2.61
C TYR A 55 -1.88 -12.57 -1.67
N CYS A 56 -2.42 -13.35 -0.71
CA CYS A 56 -1.63 -14.07 0.29
C CYS A 56 -0.63 -15.08 -0.32
N CYS A 57 -1.03 -15.75 -1.39
CA CYS A 57 -0.24 -16.78 -2.08
C CYS A 57 0.74 -16.20 -3.11
N THR A 58 0.39 -15.08 -3.75
CA THR A 58 1.16 -14.56 -4.91
C THR A 58 2.15 -13.48 -4.53
N VAL A 59 1.81 -12.60 -3.58
CA VAL A 59 2.64 -11.48 -3.16
C VAL A 59 3.66 -11.94 -2.12
N ARG A 60 4.95 -11.75 -2.42
CA ARG A 60 6.06 -12.19 -1.56
C ARG A 60 6.17 -11.36 -0.30
N LYS A 61 6.25 -10.03 -0.45
CA LYS A 61 6.34 -9.08 0.66
C LYS A 61 4.96 -8.49 0.91
N LYS A 62 4.26 -9.03 1.90
CA LYS A 62 2.91 -8.60 2.25
C LYS A 62 2.95 -7.25 2.94
N ASP A 63 2.11 -6.35 2.47
CA ASP A 63 1.87 -5.07 3.10
C ASP A 63 0.63 -5.22 4.00
N PRO A 64 0.71 -4.87 5.30
CA PRO A 64 -0.41 -4.98 6.21
C PRO A 64 -1.64 -4.18 5.76
N TRP A 65 -1.47 -3.06 5.04
CA TRP A 65 -2.59 -2.23 4.61
C TRP A 65 -3.35 -2.84 3.44
N TYR A 66 -2.66 -3.47 2.49
CA TYR A 66 -3.30 -4.26 1.44
C TYR A 66 -3.96 -5.51 2.01
N LEU A 67 -3.35 -6.16 3.01
CA LEU A 67 -3.97 -7.30 3.68
C LEU A 67 -5.26 -6.88 4.39
N LEU A 68 -5.25 -5.76 5.10
CA LEU A 68 -6.45 -5.19 5.73
C LEU A 68 -7.51 -4.85 4.69
N LEU A 69 -7.13 -4.23 3.56
CA LEU A 69 -8.03 -3.89 2.46
C LEU A 69 -8.74 -5.14 1.89
N PHE A 70 -7.99 -6.15 1.45
CA PHE A 70 -8.58 -7.36 0.86
C PHE A 70 -9.39 -8.16 1.88
N SER A 71 -8.96 -8.18 3.14
CA SER A 71 -9.73 -8.82 4.22
C SER A 71 -11.05 -8.07 4.47
N SER A 72 -11.01 -6.74 4.45
CA SER A 72 -12.21 -5.91 4.61
C SER A 72 -13.19 -6.11 3.46
N VAL A 73 -12.72 -6.15 2.21
CA VAL A 73 -13.58 -6.42 1.04
C VAL A 73 -14.25 -7.79 1.16
N PHE A 74 -13.53 -8.82 1.61
CA PHE A 74 -14.12 -10.12 1.88
C PHE A 74 -15.17 -10.05 2.99
N VAL A 75 -14.87 -9.41 4.11
CA VAL A 75 -15.81 -9.25 5.23
C VAL A 75 -17.09 -8.52 4.79
N VAL A 76 -16.97 -7.46 3.98
CA VAL A 76 -18.14 -6.74 3.46
C VAL A 76 -19.02 -7.65 2.60
N ASN A 77 -18.44 -8.32 1.60
CA ASN A 77 -19.20 -9.16 0.68
C ASN A 77 -19.76 -10.41 1.37
N ALA A 78 -19.05 -10.97 2.35
CA ALA A 78 -19.57 -12.03 3.20
C ALA A 78 -20.77 -11.55 4.03
N GLY A 79 -20.73 -10.32 4.54
CA GLY A 79 -21.86 -9.66 5.20
C GLY A 79 -23.06 -9.48 4.27
N TYR A 80 -22.86 -9.00 3.04
CA TYR A 80 -23.96 -8.88 2.05
C TYR A 80 -24.58 -10.23 1.68
N MET A 81 -23.75 -11.26 1.47
CA MET A 81 -24.24 -12.62 1.23
C MET A 81 -25.02 -13.16 2.43
N ALA A 82 -24.50 -12.99 3.65
CA ALA A 82 -25.19 -13.44 4.86
C ALA A 82 -26.52 -12.71 5.06
N LEU A 83 -26.58 -11.42 4.71
CA LEU A 83 -27.80 -10.61 4.78
C LEU A 83 -28.83 -11.14 3.78
N ALA A 84 -28.44 -11.34 2.52
CA ALA A 84 -29.31 -11.83 1.47
C ALA A 84 -29.91 -13.22 1.75
N LEU A 85 -29.23 -14.03 2.58
CA LEU A 85 -29.64 -15.38 2.98
C LEU A 85 -30.35 -15.44 4.34
N SER A 86 -30.49 -14.30 5.03
CA SER A 86 -31.07 -14.27 6.37
C SER A 86 -32.56 -14.60 6.37
N GLY A 87 -32.99 -15.40 7.35
CA GLY A 87 -34.41 -15.75 7.55
C GLY A 87 -35.09 -14.92 8.63
N THR A 88 -34.30 -14.30 9.51
CA THR A 88 -34.79 -13.55 10.67
C THR A 88 -34.15 -12.16 10.76
N LEU A 89 -34.84 -11.22 11.42
CA LEU A 89 -34.34 -9.86 11.62
C LEU A 89 -33.01 -9.84 12.39
N GLU A 90 -32.82 -10.74 13.36
CA GLU A 90 -31.59 -10.81 14.15
C GLU A 90 -30.39 -11.26 13.30
N GLU A 91 -30.58 -12.27 12.46
CA GLU A 91 -29.57 -12.73 11.49
C GLU A 91 -29.23 -11.62 10.49
N ALA A 92 -30.24 -10.94 9.97
CA ALA A 92 -30.08 -9.82 9.03
C ALA A 92 -29.28 -8.68 9.67
N LEU A 93 -29.61 -8.29 10.90
CA LEU A 93 -28.89 -7.28 11.65
C LEU A 93 -27.44 -7.71 11.94
N LEU A 94 -27.21 -8.97 12.31
CA LEU A 94 -25.85 -9.49 12.51
C LEU A 94 -25.03 -9.45 11.22
N ALA A 95 -25.60 -9.88 10.10
CA ALA A 95 -24.97 -9.82 8.79
C ALA A 95 -24.64 -8.38 8.37
N ASN A 96 -25.53 -7.43 8.64
CA ASN A 96 -25.32 -6.01 8.40
C ASN A 96 -24.23 -5.41 9.31
N ARG A 97 -24.06 -5.91 10.55
CA ARG A 97 -22.91 -5.54 11.40
C ARG A 97 -21.60 -6.08 10.82
N VAL A 98 -21.60 -7.30 10.28
CA VAL A 98 -20.42 -7.87 9.60
C VAL A 98 -20.04 -7.00 8.39
N SER A 99 -21.01 -6.58 7.57
CA SER A 99 -20.71 -5.70 6.44
C SER A 99 -20.13 -4.36 6.92
N TYR A 100 -20.69 -3.74 7.97
CA TYR A 100 -20.14 -2.50 8.53
C TYR A 100 -18.72 -2.62 9.07
N LEU A 101 -18.37 -3.75 9.69
CA LEU A 101 -17.03 -3.99 10.20
C LEU A 101 -15.97 -3.90 9.09
N GLY A 102 -16.24 -4.52 7.94
CA GLY A 102 -15.39 -4.40 6.77
C GLY A 102 -15.39 -2.97 6.21
N SER A 103 -16.57 -2.36 6.08
CA SER A 103 -16.71 -1.05 5.46
C SER A 103 -16.01 0.08 6.22
N VAL A 104 -15.93 0.03 7.56
CA VAL A 104 -15.17 1.04 8.32
C VAL A 104 -13.65 0.93 8.11
N CYS A 105 -13.14 -0.27 7.80
CA CYS A 105 -11.70 -0.50 7.64
C CYS A 105 -11.18 -0.12 6.24
N LEU A 106 -12.06 -0.06 5.23
CA LEU A 106 -11.70 0.24 3.84
C LEU A 106 -11.07 1.64 3.67
N PRO A 107 -11.67 2.75 4.15
CA PRO A 107 -11.07 4.08 3.97
C PRO A 107 -9.72 4.23 4.65
N LEU A 108 -9.56 3.62 5.83
CA LEU A 108 -8.28 3.60 6.55
C LEU A 108 -7.19 2.88 5.75
N SER A 109 -7.45 1.64 5.34
CA SER A 109 -6.48 0.85 4.58
C SER A 109 -6.07 1.58 3.29
N MET A 110 -7.04 2.15 2.59
CA MET A 110 -6.84 2.92 1.37
C MET A 110 -5.98 4.18 1.58
N LEU A 111 -6.30 4.99 2.58
CA LEU A 111 -5.51 6.18 2.93
C LEU A 111 -4.05 5.80 3.21
N MET A 112 -3.83 4.74 3.98
CA MET A 112 -2.48 4.30 4.33
C MET A 112 -1.71 3.76 3.12
N ILE A 113 -2.38 3.07 2.18
CA ILE A 113 -1.81 2.67 0.89
C ILE A 113 -1.39 3.91 0.08
N ILE A 114 -2.25 4.93 -0.01
CA ILE A 114 -1.96 6.17 -0.77
C ILE A 114 -0.81 6.96 -0.12
N VAL A 115 -0.83 7.15 1.21
CA VAL A 115 0.26 7.79 1.96
C VAL A 115 1.60 7.12 1.66
N LYS A 116 1.61 5.78 1.68
CA LYS A 116 2.81 5.00 1.35
C LYS A 116 3.20 5.14 -0.12
N ALA A 117 2.24 5.11 -1.05
CA ALA A 117 2.49 5.29 -2.49
C ALA A 117 3.08 6.68 -2.81
N CYS A 118 2.68 7.72 -2.08
CA CYS A 118 3.25 9.06 -2.14
C CYS A 118 4.63 9.21 -1.46
N GLY A 119 5.15 8.13 -0.86
CA GLY A 119 6.45 8.12 -0.18
C GLY A 119 6.46 8.89 1.15
N PHE A 120 5.30 9.10 1.77
CA PHE A 120 5.23 9.69 3.11
C PHE A 120 5.40 8.60 4.17
N ARG A 121 6.10 8.94 5.25
CA ARG A 121 6.22 8.05 6.41
C ARG A 121 5.12 8.42 7.40
N SER A 122 4.25 7.48 7.71
CA SER A 122 3.29 7.64 8.79
C SER A 122 3.85 7.07 10.09
N SER A 123 3.60 7.78 11.19
CA SER A 123 3.79 7.23 12.54
C SER A 123 2.77 6.12 12.80
N LYS A 124 3.14 5.15 13.66
CA LYS A 124 2.23 4.07 14.09
C LYS A 124 1.05 4.62 14.90
N HIS A 125 1.27 5.70 15.66
CA HIS A 125 0.23 6.34 16.46
C HIS A 125 -0.87 6.95 15.59
N PHE A 126 -0.51 7.54 14.46
CA PHE A 126 -1.47 8.11 13.52
C PHE A 126 -2.46 7.05 13.01
N GLY A 127 -1.94 5.90 12.55
CA GLY A 127 -2.78 4.78 12.13
C GLY A 127 -3.67 4.24 13.27
N GLY A 128 -3.14 4.19 14.49
CA GLY A 128 -3.91 3.77 15.68
C GLY A 128 -5.07 4.70 16.03
N ILE A 129 -4.85 6.02 15.95
CA ILE A 129 -5.92 7.03 16.18
C ILE A 129 -7.02 6.89 15.14
N LEU A 130 -6.65 6.77 13.85
CA LEU A 130 -7.61 6.59 12.77
C LEU A 130 -8.38 5.27 12.89
N ALA A 131 -7.73 4.20 13.34
CA ALA A 131 -8.39 2.92 13.62
C ALA A 131 -9.37 3.03 14.80
N ALA A 132 -9.01 3.76 15.86
CA ALA A 132 -9.91 4.02 16.99
C ALA A 132 -11.14 4.83 16.57
N LEU A 133 -10.97 5.82 15.69
CA LEU A 133 -12.09 6.55 15.07
C LEU A 133 -12.99 5.60 14.28
N GLY A 134 -12.41 4.72 13.45
CA GLY A 134 -13.17 3.71 12.71
C GLY A 134 -13.94 2.75 13.63
N ALA A 135 -13.34 2.34 14.75
CA ALA A 135 -14.00 1.51 15.76
C ALA A 135 -15.18 2.24 16.43
N ALA A 136 -15.04 3.53 16.75
CA ALA A 136 -16.14 4.32 17.30
C ALA A 136 -17.31 4.45 16.31
N VAL A 137 -17.02 4.73 15.04
CA VAL A 137 -18.02 4.80 13.98
C VAL A 137 -18.69 3.45 13.76
N PHE A 138 -17.94 2.34 13.83
CA PHE A 138 -18.49 1.00 13.78
C PHE A 138 -19.46 0.72 14.93
N LEU A 139 -19.12 1.07 16.17
CA LEU A 139 -20.02 0.86 17.32
C LEU A 139 -21.34 1.62 17.15
N ILE A 140 -21.29 2.83 16.59
CA ILE A 140 -22.50 3.61 16.26
C ILE A 140 -23.28 2.88 15.16
N ALA A 141 -22.65 2.49 14.05
CA ALA A 141 -23.32 1.82 12.93
C ALA A 141 -23.84 0.41 13.27
N ALA A 142 -23.24 -0.26 14.25
CA ALA A 142 -23.61 -1.59 14.71
C ALA A 142 -24.67 -1.58 15.82
N SER A 143 -25.05 -0.40 16.30
CA SER A 143 -26.05 -0.20 17.35
C SER A 143 -27.50 -0.60 17.04
N PRO A 144 -27.99 -0.65 15.78
CA PRO A 144 -29.37 -1.05 15.50
C PRO A 144 -29.72 -2.41 16.09
N GLY A 145 -30.91 -2.54 16.67
CA GLY A 145 -31.34 -3.69 17.48
C GLY A 145 -30.95 -3.63 18.96
N TYR A 146 -30.12 -2.66 19.36
CA TYR A 146 -29.82 -2.33 20.76
C TYR A 146 -30.18 -0.89 21.10
N LEU A 147 -29.92 0.04 20.17
CA LEU A 147 -30.17 1.47 20.32
C LEU A 147 -30.71 2.06 19.00
N ASP A 148 -31.57 3.07 19.12
CA ASP A 148 -32.25 3.72 17.99
C ASP A 148 -31.47 4.93 17.41
N ILE A 149 -30.17 5.02 17.75
CA ILE A 149 -29.33 6.19 17.44
C ILE A 149 -28.94 6.25 15.96
N TYR A 150 -28.64 5.09 15.36
CA TYR A 150 -28.18 5.01 13.97
C TYR A 150 -29.33 4.69 13.02
N TYR A 151 -30.17 3.72 13.38
CA TYR A 151 -31.47 3.49 12.75
C TYR A 151 -32.56 3.61 13.81
N SER A 152 -33.59 4.38 13.52
CA SER A 152 -34.73 4.58 14.43
C SER A 152 -35.79 3.49 14.30
N ASP A 153 -35.87 2.86 13.13
CA ASP A 153 -36.67 1.65 12.91
C ASP A 153 -35.98 0.77 11.86
N VAL A 154 -36.08 -0.54 12.02
CA VAL A 154 -35.51 -1.51 11.08
C VAL A 154 -36.42 -2.71 10.96
N GLN A 155 -36.81 -3.01 9.72
CA GLN A 155 -37.66 -4.16 9.41
C GLN A 155 -37.00 -5.05 8.37
N LEU A 156 -37.23 -6.35 8.50
CA LEU A 156 -36.79 -7.33 7.51
C LEU A 156 -37.90 -7.48 6.47
N VAL A 157 -37.58 -7.17 5.22
CA VAL A 157 -38.49 -7.28 4.08
C VAL A 157 -37.85 -8.19 3.04
N PHE A 158 -38.67 -9.02 2.39
CA PHE A 158 -38.21 -9.86 1.30
C PHE A 158 -38.57 -9.22 -0.05
N VAL A 159 -37.58 -8.62 -0.69
CA VAL A 159 -37.74 -8.02 -2.03
C VAL A 159 -37.22 -9.03 -3.03
N ASN A 160 -38.07 -9.48 -3.95
CA ASN A 160 -37.74 -10.53 -4.92
C ASN A 160 -37.13 -11.77 -4.25
N GLY A 161 -37.68 -12.24 -3.12
CA GLY A 161 -37.20 -13.43 -2.42
C GLY A 161 -35.80 -13.29 -1.77
N VAL A 162 -35.25 -12.08 -1.71
CA VAL A 162 -33.99 -11.77 -1.03
C VAL A 162 -34.27 -10.95 0.21
N ALA A 163 -33.63 -11.30 1.32
CA ALA A 163 -33.73 -10.54 2.55
C ALA A 163 -33.04 -9.17 2.41
N VAL A 164 -33.80 -8.11 2.68
CA VAL A 164 -33.36 -6.71 2.66
C VAL A 164 -33.81 -6.04 3.96
N LEU A 165 -32.96 -5.18 4.51
CA LEU A 165 -33.31 -4.36 5.66
C LEU A 165 -33.91 -3.04 5.19
N GLU A 166 -35.20 -2.84 5.42
CA GLU A 166 -35.85 -1.55 5.31
C GLU A 166 -35.53 -0.73 6.56
N LYS A 167 -35.00 0.49 6.38
CA LYS A 167 -34.34 1.26 7.43
C LYS A 167 -34.91 2.68 7.49
N VAL A 168 -35.27 3.12 8.69
CA VAL A 168 -35.51 4.53 8.99
C VAL A 168 -34.25 5.09 9.66
N TYR A 169 -33.63 6.07 9.01
CA TYR A 169 -32.35 6.63 9.48
C TYR A 169 -32.52 7.47 10.74
N GLY A 170 -31.70 7.16 11.75
CA GLY A 170 -31.63 7.91 13.00
C GLY A 170 -30.71 9.13 12.91
N PRO A 171 -30.68 9.97 13.97
CA PRO A 171 -29.94 11.23 13.97
C PRO A 171 -28.42 11.05 13.79
N TRP A 172 -27.85 9.91 14.20
CA TRP A 172 -26.41 9.64 14.06
C TRP A 172 -26.04 8.96 12.73
N HIS A 173 -27.00 8.69 11.84
CA HIS A 173 -26.71 8.09 10.54
C HIS A 173 -25.71 8.91 9.71
N CYS A 174 -25.78 10.24 9.80
CA CYS A 174 -24.90 11.16 9.08
C CYS A 174 -23.41 11.04 9.49
N VAL A 175 -23.11 10.46 10.66
CA VAL A 175 -21.73 10.28 11.13
C VAL A 175 -20.91 9.44 10.16
N TYR A 176 -21.52 8.42 9.55
CA TYR A 176 -20.83 7.57 8.58
C TYR A 176 -20.50 8.33 7.28
N LEU A 177 -21.40 9.20 6.81
CA LEU A 177 -21.13 10.08 5.67
C LEU A 177 -19.95 11.03 5.96
N PHE A 178 -19.94 11.69 7.12
CA PHE A 178 -18.84 12.57 7.50
C PHE A 178 -17.51 11.81 7.63
N TYR A 179 -17.55 10.59 8.17
CA TYR A 179 -16.39 9.70 8.23
C TYR A 179 -15.83 9.44 6.82
N LEU A 180 -16.67 9.02 5.87
CA LEU A 180 -16.25 8.77 4.49
C LEU A 180 -15.69 10.02 3.81
N LEU A 181 -16.37 11.16 3.92
CA LEU A 181 -15.93 12.43 3.33
C LEU A 181 -14.61 12.92 3.93
N ALA A 182 -14.39 12.73 5.23
CA ALA A 182 -13.14 13.10 5.88
C ALA A 182 -11.95 12.28 5.35
N TYR A 183 -12.11 10.96 5.21
CA TYR A 183 -11.08 10.11 4.60
C TYR A 183 -10.83 10.48 3.14
N PHE A 184 -11.89 10.77 2.39
CA PHE A 184 -11.80 11.21 1.01
C PHE A 184 -11.00 12.51 0.88
N ALA A 185 -11.35 13.53 1.67
CA ALA A 185 -10.62 14.79 1.73
C ALA A 185 -9.16 14.57 2.12
N ALA A 186 -8.88 13.68 3.09
CA ALA A 186 -7.52 13.33 3.48
C ALA A 186 -6.73 12.68 2.34
N MET A 187 -7.32 11.77 1.57
CA MET A 187 -6.69 11.15 0.41
C MET A 187 -6.37 12.17 -0.68
N VAL A 188 -7.32 13.05 -1.01
CA VAL A 188 -7.11 14.17 -1.96
C VAL A 188 -5.99 15.09 -1.46
N ALA A 189 -5.99 15.45 -0.18
CA ALA A 189 -4.96 16.30 0.42
C ALA A 189 -3.58 15.65 0.33
N VAL A 190 -3.44 14.36 0.62
CA VAL A 190 -2.16 13.63 0.50
C VAL A 190 -1.64 13.65 -0.94
N ILE A 191 -2.50 13.42 -1.93
CA ILE A 191 -2.14 13.43 -3.35
C ILE A 191 -1.74 14.85 -3.79
N ALA A 192 -2.49 15.87 -3.39
CA ALA A 192 -2.17 17.27 -3.66
C ALA A 192 -0.84 17.67 -3.03
N LEU A 193 -0.58 17.29 -1.77
CA LEU A 193 0.69 17.55 -1.09
C LEU A 193 1.86 16.84 -1.78
N ALA A 194 1.66 15.63 -2.32
CA ALA A 194 2.67 14.94 -3.12
C ALA A 194 2.95 15.66 -4.44
N TRP A 195 1.90 16.22 -5.07
CA TRP A 195 2.01 17.05 -6.27
C TRP A 195 2.83 18.31 -6.03
N PHE A 196 2.50 19.09 -5.02
CA PHE A 196 3.23 20.33 -4.69
C PHE A 196 4.70 20.07 -4.35
N LYS A 197 5.01 18.90 -3.77
CA LYS A 197 6.40 18.47 -3.49
C LYS A 197 7.12 17.86 -4.69
N LYS A 198 6.57 17.96 -5.90
CA LYS A 198 7.15 17.48 -7.18
C LYS A 198 7.56 16.00 -7.18
N ARG A 199 6.84 15.13 -6.47
CA ARG A 199 7.10 13.69 -6.42
C ARG A 199 6.44 12.95 -7.60
N MET A 200 6.82 13.31 -8.83
CA MET A 200 6.12 12.90 -10.07
C MET A 200 6.05 11.37 -10.28
N GLU A 201 7.11 10.63 -9.93
CA GLU A 201 7.15 9.16 -10.06
C GLU A 201 6.19 8.42 -9.11
N CYS A 202 5.84 9.07 -8.00
CA CYS A 202 4.89 8.58 -7.01
C CYS A 202 3.45 9.01 -7.34
N LEU A 203 3.31 10.12 -8.05
CA LEU A 203 2.03 10.76 -8.35
C LEU A 203 1.15 9.91 -9.27
N LEU A 204 1.72 9.38 -10.35
CA LEU A 204 0.97 8.54 -11.28
C LEU A 204 0.45 7.27 -10.57
N ARG A 205 1.29 6.64 -9.73
CA ARG A 205 0.90 5.46 -8.95
C ARG A 205 -0.19 5.78 -7.93
N ALA A 206 -0.04 6.88 -7.19
CA ALA A 206 -1.02 7.33 -6.22
C ALA A 206 -2.35 7.71 -6.91
N ALA A 207 -2.30 8.32 -8.08
CA ALA A 207 -3.49 8.65 -8.88
C ALA A 207 -4.22 7.40 -9.39
N PHE A 208 -3.48 6.40 -9.88
CA PHE A 208 -4.06 5.10 -10.25
C PHE A 208 -4.70 4.40 -9.05
N ILE A 209 -4.02 4.37 -7.90
CA ILE A 209 -4.58 3.80 -6.67
C ILE A 209 -5.84 4.57 -6.24
N ALA A 210 -5.81 5.89 -6.31
CA ALA A 210 -6.92 6.74 -5.93
C ALA A 210 -8.13 6.61 -6.87
N SER A 211 -7.93 6.32 -8.16
CA SER A 211 -9.05 6.15 -9.10
C SER A 211 -10.01 5.04 -8.65
N ALA A 212 -9.50 3.95 -8.08
CA ALA A 212 -10.32 2.90 -7.47
C ALA A 212 -11.23 3.46 -6.35
N VAL A 213 -10.76 4.42 -5.57
CA VAL A 213 -11.53 5.07 -4.50
C VAL A 213 -12.60 5.99 -5.07
N PHE A 214 -12.24 6.82 -6.05
CA PHE A 214 -13.20 7.76 -6.66
C PHE A 214 -14.35 7.01 -7.33
N VAL A 215 -14.07 5.86 -7.97
CA VAL A 215 -15.10 4.99 -8.56
C VAL A 215 -16.04 4.47 -7.48
N ASN A 216 -15.51 3.86 -6.41
CA ASN A 216 -16.36 3.32 -5.32
C ASN A 216 -17.15 4.42 -4.59
N MET A 217 -16.53 5.59 -4.38
CA MET A 217 -17.21 6.75 -3.79
C MET A 217 -18.33 7.26 -4.69
N GLY A 218 -18.10 7.34 -6.01
CA GLY A 218 -19.13 7.74 -6.97
C GLY A 218 -20.30 6.76 -7.01
N ILE A 219 -20.03 5.45 -6.94
CA ILE A 219 -21.07 4.42 -6.86
C ILE A 219 -21.86 4.55 -5.56
N TRP A 220 -21.19 4.70 -4.42
CA TRP A 220 -21.86 4.92 -3.14
C TRP A 220 -22.74 6.18 -3.15
N LEU A 221 -22.24 7.30 -3.68
CA LEU A 221 -23.02 8.53 -3.82
C LEU A 221 -24.24 8.33 -4.73
N LEU A 222 -24.08 7.59 -5.83
CA LEU A 222 -25.19 7.27 -6.74
C LEU A 222 -26.27 6.43 -6.05
N GLU A 223 -25.88 5.43 -5.25
CA GLU A 223 -26.80 4.62 -4.42
C GLU A 223 -27.55 5.48 -3.38
N GLN A 224 -26.95 6.56 -2.88
CA GLN A 224 -27.66 7.49 -1.98
C GLN A 224 -28.68 8.36 -2.74
N LEU A 225 -28.47 8.61 -4.04
CA LEU A 225 -29.35 9.45 -4.86
C LEU A 225 -30.46 8.66 -5.55
N VAL A 226 -30.22 7.38 -5.84
CA VAL A 226 -31.13 6.50 -6.57
C VAL A 226 -31.51 5.32 -5.68
N ARG A 227 -32.81 5.07 -5.50
CA ARG A 227 -33.29 3.86 -4.82
C ARG A 227 -33.04 2.65 -5.71
N ILE A 228 -31.97 1.91 -5.42
CA ILE A 228 -31.61 0.65 -6.07
C ILE A 228 -31.65 -0.43 -4.99
N ASP A 229 -32.45 -1.47 -5.18
CA ASP A 229 -32.59 -2.59 -4.22
C ASP A 229 -31.38 -3.55 -4.20
N PHE A 230 -30.26 -3.13 -4.80
CA PHE A 230 -29.04 -3.89 -4.95
C PHE A 230 -27.83 -3.04 -4.55
N GLU A 231 -26.99 -3.59 -3.70
CA GLU A 231 -25.71 -3.00 -3.26
C GLU A 231 -24.66 -3.11 -4.38
N LEU A 232 -24.65 -2.14 -5.31
CA LEU A 232 -23.67 -2.01 -6.39
C LEU A 232 -22.23 -1.97 -5.87
N LEU A 233 -22.06 -1.50 -4.64
CA LEU A 233 -20.78 -1.54 -3.92
C LEU A 233 -20.14 -2.93 -3.90
N ALA A 234 -20.93 -4.01 -3.76
CA ALA A 234 -20.43 -5.39 -3.75
C ALA A 234 -19.58 -5.68 -5.00
N VAL A 235 -20.10 -5.33 -6.19
CA VAL A 235 -19.44 -5.54 -7.48
C VAL A 235 -18.25 -4.60 -7.65
N SER A 236 -18.43 -3.32 -7.29
CA SER A 236 -17.39 -2.30 -7.44
C SER A 236 -16.12 -2.62 -6.63
N TYR A 237 -16.29 -3.20 -5.43
CA TYR A 237 -15.17 -3.63 -4.60
C TYR A 237 -14.40 -4.78 -5.23
N ILE A 238 -15.06 -5.71 -5.94
CA ILE A 238 -14.38 -6.79 -6.66
C ILE A 238 -13.54 -6.22 -7.80
N ILE A 239 -14.12 -5.34 -8.62
CA ILE A 239 -13.41 -4.72 -9.76
C ILE A 239 -12.20 -3.92 -9.24
N SER A 240 -12.41 -3.09 -8.22
CA SER A 240 -11.36 -2.30 -7.58
C SER A 240 -10.27 -3.18 -6.97
N SER A 241 -10.64 -4.29 -6.32
CA SER A 241 -9.70 -5.21 -5.70
C SER A 241 -8.86 -5.97 -6.73
N LEU A 242 -9.47 -6.40 -7.84
CA LEU A 242 -8.74 -7.00 -8.96
C LEU A 242 -7.72 -6.02 -9.55
N PHE A 243 -8.15 -4.78 -9.76
CA PHE A 243 -7.28 -3.71 -10.24
C PHE A 243 -6.10 -3.46 -9.28
N LEU A 244 -6.38 -3.33 -7.98
CA LEU A 244 -5.33 -3.13 -6.96
C LEU A 244 -4.39 -4.34 -6.82
N LEU A 245 -4.91 -5.57 -6.95
CA LEU A 245 -4.10 -6.78 -6.95
C LEU A 245 -3.20 -6.83 -8.19
N ALA A 246 -3.72 -6.46 -9.37
CA ALA A 246 -2.92 -6.36 -10.58
C ALA A 246 -1.78 -5.34 -10.42
N LEU A 247 -2.08 -4.16 -9.86
CA LEU A 247 -1.06 -3.15 -9.52
C LEU A 247 0.00 -3.70 -8.56
N CYS A 248 -0.39 -4.44 -7.51
CA CYS A 248 0.56 -5.07 -6.58
C CYS A 248 1.52 -6.03 -7.29
N LEU A 249 1.00 -6.80 -8.25
CA LEU A 249 1.79 -7.78 -8.98
C LEU A 249 2.75 -7.12 -9.97
N LEU A 250 2.30 -6.09 -10.68
CA LEU A 250 3.14 -5.29 -11.57
C LEU A 250 4.28 -4.60 -10.80
N ASP A 251 3.99 -4.09 -9.60
CA ASP A 251 5.00 -3.48 -8.73
C ASP A 251 6.06 -4.47 -8.26
N GLN A 252 5.70 -5.75 -8.08
CA GLN A 252 6.65 -6.80 -7.74
C GLN A 252 7.51 -7.25 -8.94
N GLU A 253 7.01 -7.11 -10.16
CA GLU A 253 7.73 -7.44 -11.40
C GLU A 253 8.75 -6.37 -11.80
N ARG A 254 8.62 -5.14 -11.28
CA ARG A 254 9.68 -4.14 -11.45
C ARG A 254 10.95 -4.69 -10.80
N PRO A 255 12.01 -4.98 -11.59
CA PRO A 255 13.29 -5.31 -11.00
C PRO A 255 13.63 -4.14 -10.07
N ALA A 256 13.92 -4.45 -8.81
CA ALA A 256 14.70 -3.52 -7.99
C ALA A 256 15.86 -3.11 -8.90
N GLU A 257 15.96 -1.83 -9.26
CA GLU A 257 16.88 -1.33 -10.29
C GLU A 257 18.07 -2.26 -10.38
N ALA A 258 18.08 -3.08 -11.42
CA ALA A 258 19.33 -3.67 -11.83
C ALA A 258 20.11 -2.45 -12.28
N VAL A 259 20.94 -1.92 -11.37
CA VAL A 259 22.19 -1.30 -11.81
C VAL A 259 22.68 -2.24 -12.90
N PRO A 260 22.86 -1.77 -14.15
CA PRO A 260 23.36 -2.62 -15.19
C PRO A 260 24.70 -3.14 -14.68
N VAL A 261 24.70 -4.40 -14.24
CA VAL A 261 25.90 -5.19 -14.25
C VAL A 261 26.19 -5.28 -15.73
N VAL A 262 27.08 -4.41 -16.20
CA VAL A 262 27.70 -4.54 -17.51
C VAL A 262 28.07 -6.01 -17.62
N GLN A 263 27.35 -6.73 -18.48
CA GLN A 263 27.78 -8.03 -18.94
C GLN A 263 29.00 -7.73 -19.79
N ALA A 264 30.18 -7.82 -19.17
CA ALA A 264 31.40 -7.94 -19.95
C ALA A 264 31.24 -9.24 -20.76
N GLU A 265 31.27 -9.11 -22.09
CA GLU A 265 31.65 -10.21 -22.96
C GLU A 265 32.91 -10.87 -22.38
N PRO A 266 33.09 -12.20 -22.51
CA PRO A 266 34.34 -12.82 -22.13
C PRO A 266 35.44 -12.24 -23.01
N GLU A 267 36.21 -11.30 -22.46
CA GLU A 267 37.43 -10.82 -23.07
C GLU A 267 38.36 -12.02 -23.34
N PRO A 268 39.12 -11.99 -24.45
CA PRO A 268 40.04 -13.07 -24.80
C PRO A 268 40.98 -13.31 -23.61
N VAL A 269 41.11 -14.58 -23.21
CA VAL A 269 41.92 -15.04 -22.07
C VAL A 269 43.25 -14.29 -22.05
N PRO A 270 43.47 -13.38 -21.07
CA PRO A 270 44.75 -12.73 -20.92
C PRO A 270 45.77 -13.76 -20.43
N ASP A 271 46.97 -13.64 -20.97
CA ASP A 271 48.14 -14.42 -20.62
C ASP A 271 48.31 -14.53 -19.09
N LYS A 272 48.65 -15.73 -18.59
CA LYS A 272 48.78 -16.08 -17.16
C LYS A 272 49.93 -15.35 -16.44
N SER A 273 50.47 -14.32 -17.06
CA SER A 273 51.50 -13.43 -16.55
C SER A 273 50.91 -12.18 -15.86
N GLN A 274 49.57 -12.04 -15.80
CA GLN A 274 48.88 -10.94 -15.12
C GLN A 274 47.71 -11.41 -14.25
N GLU A 275 48.02 -12.08 -13.15
CA GLU A 275 47.10 -12.23 -12.02
C GLU A 275 47.62 -11.30 -10.92
N PRO A 276 46.95 -10.19 -10.57
CA PRO A 276 47.29 -9.48 -9.35
C PRO A 276 46.80 -10.34 -8.18
N GLU A 277 47.76 -11.08 -7.65
CA GLU A 277 47.84 -11.65 -6.32
C GLU A 277 47.06 -10.81 -5.29
N ILE A 278 46.40 -11.48 -4.34
CA ILE A 278 45.80 -10.83 -3.18
C ILE A 278 46.96 -10.26 -2.34
N VAL A 279 47.31 -9.00 -2.57
CA VAL A 279 48.41 -8.33 -1.87
C VAL A 279 47.85 -7.57 -0.64
N PRO A 280 48.56 -7.63 0.50
CA PRO A 280 48.17 -6.94 1.74
C PRO A 280 48.18 -5.41 1.57
N GLU A 281 47.74 -4.70 2.60
CA GLU A 281 47.93 -3.24 2.79
C GLU A 281 49.15 -2.66 2.03
N THR A 282 48.94 -1.89 0.95
CA THR A 282 49.96 -0.99 0.39
C THR A 282 49.32 0.26 -0.25
N GLU A 283 49.98 1.39 -0.01
CA GLU A 283 49.57 2.78 -0.22
C GLU A 283 49.47 3.26 -1.69
N ASP A 284 49.53 2.38 -2.70
CA ASP A 284 49.91 2.80 -4.07
C ASP A 284 48.76 2.98 -5.11
N ASN A 285 47.49 2.85 -4.72
CA ASN A 285 46.34 3.14 -5.61
C ASN A 285 45.61 4.45 -5.28
N LEU A 286 46.31 5.36 -4.63
CA LEU A 286 45.83 6.66 -4.16
C LEU A 286 45.28 7.59 -5.28
N PRO A 287 45.85 7.65 -6.51
CA PRO A 287 45.38 8.57 -7.55
C PRO A 287 43.96 8.27 -8.05
N ASP A 288 43.63 7.00 -8.25
CA ASP A 288 42.31 6.56 -8.73
C ASP A 288 41.25 6.70 -7.63
N GLN A 289 41.63 6.40 -6.39
CA GLN A 289 40.73 6.58 -5.25
C GLN A 289 40.46 8.06 -4.95
N LEU A 290 41.46 8.92 -5.11
CA LEU A 290 41.35 10.35 -4.89
C LEU A 290 40.55 11.06 -5.99
N SER A 291 40.74 10.66 -7.25
CA SER A 291 39.96 11.20 -8.37
C SER A 291 38.47 10.84 -8.23
N TYR A 292 38.16 9.60 -7.86
CA TYR A 292 36.80 9.18 -7.51
C TYR A 292 36.26 9.98 -6.33
N PHE A 293 36.98 10.04 -5.21
CA PHE A 293 36.57 10.78 -4.01
C PHE A 293 36.24 12.24 -4.32
N ARG A 294 37.09 12.94 -5.08
CA ARG A 294 36.89 14.35 -5.49
C ARG A 294 35.64 14.52 -6.35
N SER A 295 35.39 13.60 -7.28
CA SER A 295 34.20 13.63 -8.13
C SER A 295 32.88 13.48 -7.36
N GLN A 296 32.92 12.81 -6.20
CA GLN A 296 31.72 12.47 -5.43
C GLN A 296 31.31 13.52 -4.38
N LEU A 297 32.21 14.45 -4.01
CA LEU A 297 31.94 15.49 -3.00
C LEU A 297 30.69 16.35 -3.27
N PRO A 298 30.37 16.76 -4.52
CA PRO A 298 29.16 17.55 -4.82
C PRO A 298 27.84 16.80 -4.58
N PHE A 299 27.87 15.46 -4.49
CA PHE A 299 26.69 14.61 -4.33
C PHE A 299 26.35 14.29 -2.86
N LEU A 300 27.08 14.88 -1.92
CA LEU A 300 26.70 14.86 -0.51
C LEU A 300 25.44 15.71 -0.30
N THR A 301 24.48 15.17 0.43
CA THR A 301 23.30 15.95 0.86
C THR A 301 23.73 17.05 1.85
N PRO A 302 22.91 18.09 2.09
CA PRO A 302 23.26 19.15 3.04
C PRO A 302 23.64 18.62 4.43
N THR A 303 22.91 17.64 4.96
CA THR A 303 23.21 17.02 6.26
C THR A 303 24.50 16.20 6.24
N GLU A 304 24.74 15.42 5.18
CA GLU A 304 25.98 14.65 5.02
C GLU A 304 27.19 15.57 4.87
N ARG A 305 27.03 16.70 4.17
CA ARG A 305 28.07 17.72 4.01
C ARG A 305 28.43 18.38 5.34
N ILE A 306 27.44 18.72 6.17
CA ILE A 306 27.69 19.27 7.51
C ILE A 306 28.48 18.28 8.36
N ILE A 307 28.11 16.99 8.35
CA ILE A 307 28.81 15.94 9.10
C ILE A 307 30.24 15.77 8.58
N TYR A 308 30.42 15.75 7.25
CA TYR A 308 31.73 15.70 6.60
C TYR A 308 32.62 16.89 7.01
N ASP A 309 32.10 18.12 6.93
CA ASP A 309 32.84 19.34 7.28
C ASP A 309 33.22 19.35 8.78
N ARG A 310 32.36 18.80 9.66
CA ARG A 310 32.68 18.61 11.09
C ARG A 310 33.77 17.57 11.32
N TYR A 311 33.83 16.49 10.54
CA TYR A 311 34.98 15.59 10.58
C TYR A 311 36.27 16.29 10.20
N LEU A 312 36.25 17.14 9.17
CA LEU A 312 37.41 17.93 8.76
C LEU A 312 37.82 19.00 9.80
N ALA A 313 36.87 19.45 10.62
CA ALA A 313 37.12 20.34 11.75
C ALA A 313 37.67 19.63 13.01
N GLY A 314 37.84 18.30 12.96
CA GLY A 314 38.36 17.51 14.08
C GLY A 314 37.31 17.11 15.12
N SER A 315 36.03 17.39 14.91
CA SER A 315 34.99 17.14 15.91
C SER A 315 34.85 15.66 16.27
N SER A 316 34.63 15.37 17.56
CA SER A 316 34.37 14.01 18.01
C SER A 316 32.96 13.55 17.64
N THR A 317 32.73 12.23 17.60
CA THR A 317 31.38 11.67 17.37
C THR A 317 30.37 12.21 18.39
N LYS A 318 30.79 12.45 19.64
CA LYS A 318 29.95 13.00 20.70
C LYS A 318 29.59 14.47 20.44
N GLU A 319 30.55 15.28 20.01
CA GLU A 319 30.30 16.68 19.65
C GLU A 319 29.34 16.80 18.46
N ILE A 320 29.54 16.00 17.41
CA ILE A 320 28.66 16.01 16.23
C ILE A 320 27.23 15.63 16.61
N MET A 321 27.05 14.63 17.50
CA MET A 321 25.73 14.25 17.99
C MET A 321 25.07 15.37 18.81
N ALA A 322 25.84 16.01 19.69
CA ALA A 322 25.34 17.09 20.54
C ALA A 322 24.96 18.33 19.72
N GLU A 323 25.80 18.71 18.75
CA GLU A 323 25.59 19.90 17.93
C GLU A 323 24.43 19.75 16.94
N LEU A 324 24.34 18.60 16.27
CA LEU A 324 23.25 18.32 15.34
C LEU A 324 21.96 17.86 16.04
N ASN A 325 22.00 17.69 17.37
CA ASN A 325 20.91 17.14 18.17
C ASN A 325 20.38 15.80 17.60
N ILE A 326 21.30 14.89 17.25
CA ILE A 326 20.99 13.57 16.66
C ILE A 326 21.46 12.42 17.55
N LYS A 327 20.74 11.30 17.47
CA LYS A 327 21.10 10.05 18.16
C LYS A 327 22.20 9.29 17.40
N GLU A 328 22.95 8.45 18.11
CA GLU A 328 24.05 7.66 17.55
C GLU A 328 23.65 6.81 16.33
N ASN A 329 22.47 6.20 16.35
CA ASN A 329 21.96 5.41 15.22
C ASN A 329 21.73 6.26 13.96
N THR A 330 21.34 7.53 14.13
CA THR A 330 21.18 8.48 13.03
C THR A 330 22.54 8.87 12.46
N LEU A 331 23.54 9.11 13.33
CA LEU A 331 24.90 9.40 12.89
C LEU A 331 25.54 8.20 12.17
N LYS A 332 25.33 6.97 12.65
CA LYS A 332 25.76 5.73 11.96
C LYS A 332 25.13 5.61 10.57
N TYR A 333 23.85 5.95 10.43
CA TYR A 333 23.17 5.95 9.14
C TYR A 333 23.81 6.96 8.16
N HIS A 334 24.04 8.20 8.60
CA HIS A 334 24.71 9.19 7.77
C HIS A 334 26.14 8.79 7.41
N ASN A 335 26.91 8.24 8.36
CA ASN A 335 28.27 7.76 8.10
C ASN A 335 28.30 6.66 7.04
N LYS A 336 27.38 5.69 7.10
CA LYS A 336 27.28 4.64 6.08
C LYS A 336 27.05 5.23 4.68
N ASN A 337 26.19 6.24 4.56
CA ASN A 337 25.92 6.89 3.28
C ASN A 337 27.11 7.73 2.80
N ILE A 338 27.76 8.49 3.69
CA ILE A 338 28.96 9.27 3.37
C ILE A 338 30.06 8.34 2.85
N TYR A 339 30.32 7.24 3.55
CA TYR A 339 31.35 6.27 3.18
C TYR A 339 31.05 5.59 1.84
N GLY A 340 29.81 5.16 1.64
CA GLY A 340 29.38 4.58 0.37
C GLY A 340 29.48 5.54 -0.82
N LYS A 341 29.14 6.82 -0.63
CA LYS A 341 29.25 7.84 -1.69
C LYS A 341 30.69 8.22 -2.01
N LEU A 342 31.55 8.32 -0.99
CA LEU A 342 32.93 8.77 -1.17
C LEU A 342 33.91 7.61 -1.49
N GLY A 343 33.43 6.36 -1.56
CA GLY A 343 34.28 5.21 -1.85
C GLY A 343 35.30 4.90 -0.74
N VAL A 344 34.98 5.27 0.50
CA VAL A 344 35.84 5.07 1.67
C VAL A 344 35.22 4.06 2.63
N SER A 345 36.06 3.31 3.34
CA SER A 345 35.62 2.28 4.29
C SER A 345 35.53 2.79 5.73
N SER A 346 36.18 3.92 6.04
CA SER A 346 36.31 4.42 7.41
C SER A 346 36.50 5.94 7.50
N ARG A 347 36.27 6.48 8.70
CA ARG A 347 36.59 7.88 9.03
C ARG A 347 38.08 8.19 8.80
N LYS A 348 38.97 7.26 9.15
CA LYS A 348 40.42 7.45 8.98
C LYS A 348 40.76 7.64 7.50
N GLN A 349 40.24 6.78 6.63
CA GLN A 349 40.44 6.87 5.18
C GLN A 349 39.82 8.15 4.58
N LEU A 350 38.65 8.57 5.07
CA LEU A 350 38.04 9.84 4.71
C LEU A 350 38.96 11.03 5.03
N MET A 351 39.57 11.04 6.22
CA MET A 351 40.48 12.11 6.64
C MET A 351 41.77 12.15 5.81
N ILE A 352 42.31 10.97 5.46
CA ILE A 352 43.52 10.87 4.61
C ILE A 352 43.25 11.48 3.23
N LEU A 353 42.19 11.05 2.54
CA LEU A 353 41.86 11.56 1.21
C LEU A 353 41.46 13.04 1.21
N ALA A 354 40.80 13.51 2.27
CA ALA A 354 40.43 14.91 2.39
C ALA A 354 41.62 15.84 2.68
N ALA A 355 42.66 15.35 3.37
CA ALA A 355 43.91 16.09 3.56
C ALA A 355 44.63 16.29 2.22
N GLU A 356 44.73 15.23 1.41
CA GLU A 356 45.40 15.27 0.11
C GLU A 356 44.71 16.20 -0.92
N ILE A 357 43.41 16.49 -0.76
CA ILE A 357 42.69 17.49 -1.57
C ILE A 357 42.97 18.93 -1.11
N LYS A 358 43.33 19.15 0.16
CA LYS A 358 43.64 20.49 0.67
C LYS A 358 45.06 20.94 0.31
N ASP A 359 45.96 19.98 0.10
CA ASP A 359 47.38 20.24 -0.20
C ASP A 359 47.68 20.43 -1.71
N LYS A 360 46.66 20.35 -2.57
CA LYS A 360 46.72 20.61 -4.03
C LYS A 360 45.70 21.65 -4.46
#